data_AF-A0A412EKV0-F1
#
_entry.id   AF-A0A412EKV0-F1
#
_cell.length_a   1.000
_cell.length_b   1.000
_cell.length_c   1.000
_cell.angle_alpha   90.00
_cell.angle_beta   90.00
_cell.angle_gamma   90.00
#
_symmetry.space_group_name_H-M   'P 1'
#
loop_
_entity.id
_entity.type
_entity.pdbx_description
1 polymer ?
#
loop_
_entity_poly.entity_id
_entity_poly.type
_entity_poly.pdbx_seq_one_letter_code
_entity_poly.pdbx_strand_id
1 'polypeptide(L)'
;MSKIHHFKGFSVVDGDMKIKLNMDRFSRQYQEAQYLLDGMVMDSMVPFMPMITGNFINRTRVESTSLQGTGKVCAAAAPYGRFLYEGKGMVDEATGSPYARRGAKKVLVSQFSGQTAAKENLEYTKQAHPRAQAKWFDAAKRQYGSTWIRKVKAQAGGGRHGR
;
A
#
# COMPACT_ATOMS: atom_id res chain seq x y z
N MET A 1 -22.36 -36.97 -24.16
CA MET A 1 -21.32 -35.95 -24.48
C MET A 1 -22.07 -34.63 -24.68
N SER A 2 -21.62 -33.45 -24.27
CA SER A 2 -20.33 -33.04 -23.66
C SER A 2 -20.53 -31.70 -22.91
N LYS A 3 -20.07 -31.51 -21.68
CA LYS A 3 -20.03 -30.15 -21.06
C LYS A 3 -18.62 -29.58 -21.14
N ILE A 4 -18.50 -28.31 -21.55
CA ILE A 4 -17.23 -27.57 -21.50
C ILE A 4 -17.50 -26.14 -20.99
N HIS A 5 -16.51 -25.51 -20.34
CA HIS A 5 -16.57 -24.12 -19.85
C HIS A 5 -15.27 -23.41 -20.15
N HIS A 6 -15.31 -22.30 -20.89
CA HIS A 6 -14.10 -21.91 -21.62
C HIS A 6 -13.95 -20.36 -21.85
N PHE A 7 -12.92 -19.80 -21.20
CA PHE A 7 -12.49 -18.39 -21.10
C PHE A 7 -11.10 -18.16 -21.74
N LYS A 8 -11.01 -17.42 -22.85
CA LYS A 8 -9.77 -17.05 -23.60
C LYS A 8 -8.64 -18.12 -23.68
N GLY A 9 -8.57 -18.80 -24.83
CA GLY A 9 -7.67 -19.94 -25.05
C GLY A 9 -8.41 -21.28 -24.94
N PHE A 10 -9.69 -21.25 -25.25
CA PHE A 10 -10.68 -22.10 -24.63
C PHE A 10 -12.01 -21.88 -25.42
N SER A 11 -12.71 -22.96 -25.80
CA SER A 11 -14.01 -23.03 -26.52
C SER A 11 -15.08 -23.99 -25.89
N VAL A 12 -16.27 -23.52 -25.52
CA VAL A 12 -17.34 -24.44 -25.03
C VAL A 12 -17.90 -25.31 -26.17
N VAL A 13 -17.92 -26.63 -26.01
CA VAL A 13 -18.59 -27.62 -26.87
C VAL A 13 -19.59 -28.45 -26.04
N ASP A 14 -20.87 -28.17 -26.21
CA ASP A 14 -21.99 -29.09 -25.96
C ASP A 14 -22.79 -29.13 -27.27
N GLY A 15 -22.70 -30.25 -28.00
CA GLY A 15 -23.08 -30.33 -29.41
C GLY A 15 -22.21 -29.47 -30.35
N ASP A 16 -22.69 -29.23 -31.58
CA ASP A 16 -21.93 -28.59 -32.68
C ASP A 16 -21.69 -27.06 -32.53
N MET A 17 -22.13 -26.43 -31.43
CA MET A 17 -21.88 -25.00 -31.21
C MET A 17 -20.47 -24.73 -30.69
N LYS A 18 -19.75 -23.83 -31.37
CA LYS A 18 -18.45 -23.29 -30.94
C LYS A 18 -18.58 -21.82 -30.54
N ILE A 19 -18.54 -21.55 -29.23
CA ILE A 19 -18.56 -20.17 -28.71
C ILE A 19 -17.12 -19.71 -28.44
N LYS A 20 -16.72 -18.58 -29.05
CA LYS A 20 -15.41 -17.94 -28.87
C LYS A 20 -15.57 -16.55 -28.23
N LEU A 21 -15.38 -16.46 -26.91
CA LEU A 21 -15.49 -15.19 -26.18
C LEU A 21 -14.14 -14.46 -26.12
N ASN A 22 -14.11 -13.19 -26.52
CA ASN A 22 -12.94 -12.34 -26.36
C ASN A 22 -12.91 -11.69 -24.96
N MET A 23 -11.94 -12.13 -24.13
CA MET A 23 -11.77 -11.63 -22.76
C MET A 23 -10.77 -10.46 -22.62
N ASP A 24 -10.17 -9.95 -23.71
CA ASP A 24 -9.19 -8.85 -23.64
C ASP A 24 -9.72 -7.57 -23.01
N ARG A 25 -11.01 -7.31 -23.18
CA ARG A 25 -11.69 -6.19 -22.51
C ARG A 25 -11.64 -6.37 -20.98
N PHE A 26 -11.88 -7.59 -20.49
CA PHE A 26 -11.92 -7.87 -19.06
C PHE A 26 -10.51 -7.82 -18.45
N SER A 27 -9.51 -8.46 -19.06
CA SER A 27 -8.12 -8.40 -18.56
C SER A 27 -7.60 -6.97 -18.45
N ARG A 28 -7.84 -6.13 -19.47
CA ARG A 28 -7.47 -4.71 -19.42
C ARG A 28 -8.24 -3.93 -18.35
N GLN A 29 -9.56 -4.13 -18.21
CA GLN A 29 -10.34 -3.48 -17.16
C GLN A 29 -9.87 -3.88 -15.75
N TYR A 30 -9.45 -5.13 -15.53
CA TYR A 30 -8.86 -5.55 -14.25
C TYR A 30 -7.47 -4.94 -14.00
N GLN A 31 -6.61 -4.84 -15.02
CA GLN A 31 -5.31 -4.16 -14.92
C GLN A 31 -5.48 -2.67 -14.58
N GLU A 32 -6.37 -1.96 -15.29
CA GLU A 32 -6.71 -0.56 -15.02
C GLU A 32 -7.29 -0.40 -13.59
N ALA A 33 -8.14 -1.33 -13.15
CA ALA A 33 -8.71 -1.31 -11.80
C ALA A 33 -7.67 -1.57 -10.69
N GLN A 34 -6.67 -2.43 -10.94
CA GLN A 34 -5.56 -2.66 -10.01
C GLN A 34 -4.65 -1.42 -9.92
N TYR A 35 -4.28 -0.84 -11.07
CA TYR A 35 -3.49 0.40 -11.12
C TYR A 35 -4.19 1.56 -10.39
N LEU A 36 -5.51 1.67 -10.54
CA LEU A 36 -6.35 2.62 -9.82
C LEU A 36 -6.37 2.34 -8.30
N LEU A 37 -6.51 1.07 -7.88
CA LEU A 37 -6.50 0.68 -6.47
C LEU A 37 -5.19 1.05 -5.79
N ASP A 38 -4.07 0.65 -6.39
CA ASP A 38 -2.73 0.83 -5.81
C ASP A 38 -2.43 2.32 -5.59
N GLY A 39 -2.79 3.18 -6.56
CA GLY A 39 -2.67 4.64 -6.44
C GLY A 39 -3.58 5.23 -5.36
N MET A 40 -4.87 4.84 -5.32
CA MET A 40 -5.80 5.31 -4.29
C MET A 40 -5.37 4.95 -2.87
N VAL A 41 -4.81 3.76 -2.67
CA VAL A 41 -4.29 3.34 -1.35
C VAL A 41 -3.11 4.24 -0.97
N MET A 42 -2.15 4.47 -1.87
CA MET A 42 -1.02 5.37 -1.59
C MET A 42 -1.48 6.80 -1.25
N ASP A 43 -2.35 7.40 -2.07
CA ASP A 43 -2.84 8.77 -1.85
C ASP A 43 -3.59 8.91 -0.52
N SER A 44 -4.45 7.95 -0.21
CA SER A 44 -5.28 7.98 1.00
C SER A 44 -4.50 7.74 2.30
N MET A 45 -3.29 7.16 2.23
CA MET A 45 -2.39 7.08 3.38
C MET A 45 -1.78 8.42 3.76
N VAL A 46 -1.51 9.30 2.79
CA VAL A 46 -0.68 10.50 3.02
C VAL A 46 -1.15 11.39 4.18
N PRO A 47 -2.45 11.73 4.34
CA PRO A 47 -2.91 12.57 5.46
C PRO A 47 -2.71 11.98 6.87
N PHE A 48 -2.35 10.69 6.95
CA PHE A 48 -2.05 9.97 8.19
C PHE A 48 -0.54 9.68 8.36
N MET A 49 0.27 9.91 7.34
CA MET A 49 1.72 9.74 7.41
C MET A 49 2.36 10.92 8.17
N PRO A 50 3.43 10.70 8.93
CA PRO A 50 4.16 11.79 9.56
C PRO A 50 4.85 12.69 8.51
N MET A 51 4.70 14.00 8.67
CA MET A 51 5.28 15.00 7.79
C MET A 51 6.05 16.06 8.59
N ILE A 52 7.37 16.11 8.37
CA ILE A 52 8.25 17.19 8.83
C ILE A 52 8.69 17.99 7.59
N THR A 53 9.50 17.38 6.72
CA THR A 53 9.98 17.97 5.45
C THR A 53 9.32 17.39 4.19
N GLY A 54 8.45 16.37 4.33
CA GLY A 54 7.84 15.65 3.20
C GLY A 54 8.72 14.57 2.55
N ASN A 55 10.05 14.57 2.75
CA ASN A 55 10.98 13.62 2.12
C ASN A 55 10.59 12.14 2.29
N PHE A 56 10.12 11.75 3.48
CA PHE A 56 9.67 10.39 3.76
C PHE A 56 8.44 9.99 2.93
N ILE A 57 7.47 10.90 2.79
CA ILE A 57 6.26 10.69 1.99
C ILE A 57 6.64 10.61 0.51
N ASN A 58 7.46 11.53 0.02
CA ASN A 58 7.90 11.56 -1.38
C ASN A 58 8.62 10.27 -1.76
N ARG A 59 9.52 9.77 -0.90
CA ARG A 59 10.18 8.48 -1.12
C ARG A 59 9.21 7.30 -1.12
N THR A 60 8.28 7.27 -0.17
CA THR A 60 7.24 6.22 -0.09
C THR A 60 6.33 6.23 -1.32
N ARG A 61 5.97 7.42 -1.83
CA ARG A 61 5.25 7.58 -3.10
C ARG A 61 6.05 7.00 -4.26
N VAL A 62 7.32 7.37 -4.44
CA VAL A 62 8.18 6.85 -5.52
C VAL A 62 8.31 5.32 -5.46
N GLU A 63 8.57 4.75 -4.27
CA GLU A 63 8.63 3.29 -4.08
C GLU A 63 7.27 2.60 -4.27
N SER A 64 6.14 3.30 -4.11
CA SER A 64 4.83 2.76 -4.42
C SER A 64 4.45 2.90 -5.90
N THR A 65 4.88 3.96 -6.58
CA THR A 65 4.62 4.17 -8.02
C THR A 65 5.32 3.12 -8.86
N SER A 66 6.54 2.68 -8.50
CA SER A 66 7.23 1.58 -9.20
C SER A 66 6.56 0.21 -9.01
N LEU A 67 5.64 0.08 -8.04
CA LEU A 67 4.83 -1.11 -7.80
C LEU A 67 3.40 -1.01 -8.36
N GLN A 68 3.01 0.14 -8.93
CA GLN A 68 1.62 0.43 -9.25
C GLN A 68 1.09 -0.46 -10.39
N GLY A 69 -0.05 -1.11 -10.16
CA GLY A 69 -0.63 -2.12 -11.05
C GLY A 69 -0.22 -3.56 -10.71
N THR A 70 0.71 -3.76 -9.77
CA THR A 70 1.11 -5.12 -9.31
C THR A 70 0.26 -5.65 -8.15
N GLY A 71 -0.65 -4.85 -7.59
CA GLY A 71 -1.37 -5.19 -6.36
C GLY A 71 -0.54 -5.03 -5.09
N LYS A 72 0.56 -4.28 -5.16
CA LYS A 72 1.44 -3.96 -4.03
C LYS A 72 1.60 -2.46 -3.92
N VAL A 73 1.66 -1.98 -2.69
CA VAL A 73 1.79 -0.56 -2.34
C VAL A 73 2.88 -0.44 -1.28
N CYS A 74 3.83 0.47 -1.48
CA CYS A 74 4.82 0.76 -0.44
C CYS A 74 4.13 1.59 0.65
N ALA A 75 3.84 0.98 1.81
CA ALA A 75 3.27 1.72 2.93
C ALA A 75 4.30 2.65 3.60
N ALA A 76 5.58 2.28 3.62
CA ALA A 76 6.60 2.99 4.39
C ALA A 76 8.01 2.74 3.85
N ALA A 77 8.60 3.72 3.14
CA ALA A 77 9.93 3.57 2.54
C ALA A 77 11.08 3.46 3.55
N ALA A 78 12.10 2.68 3.21
CA ALA A 78 13.36 2.65 3.95
C ALA A 78 14.11 4.00 3.89
N PRO A 79 14.98 4.35 4.85
CA PRO A 79 15.32 3.60 6.07
C PRO A 79 14.33 3.83 7.23
N TYR A 80 13.49 4.87 7.15
CA TYR A 80 12.66 5.30 8.27
C TYR A 80 11.37 4.48 8.44
N GLY A 81 10.91 3.85 7.36
CA GLY A 81 9.56 3.29 7.24
C GLY A 81 9.17 2.31 8.35
N ARG A 82 10.04 1.36 8.72
CA ARG A 82 9.69 0.35 9.74
C ARG A 82 9.36 1.00 11.09
N PHE A 83 10.26 1.82 11.64
CA PHE A 83 10.04 2.38 12.98
C PHE A 83 8.91 3.43 12.98
N LEU A 84 8.81 4.23 11.90
CA LEU A 84 7.70 5.18 11.75
C LEU A 84 6.36 4.49 11.58
N TYR A 85 6.27 3.36 10.86
CA TYR A 85 5.00 2.64 10.64
C TYR A 85 4.54 1.89 11.90
N GLU A 86 5.47 1.26 12.62
CA GLU A 86 5.18 0.59 13.89
C GLU A 86 4.90 1.57 15.04
N GLY A 87 5.35 2.83 14.94
CA GLY A 87 5.23 3.82 16.01
C GLY A 87 6.12 3.54 17.21
N LYS A 88 7.24 2.83 17.00
CA LYS A 88 8.17 2.42 18.04
C LYS A 88 9.53 3.10 17.89
N GLY A 89 10.06 3.59 19.01
CA GLY A 89 11.41 4.11 19.11
C GLY A 89 12.45 3.01 18.89
N MET A 90 13.48 3.32 18.09
CA MET A 90 14.56 2.41 17.73
C MET A 90 15.91 3.10 17.92
N VAL A 91 16.79 2.50 18.72
CA VAL A 91 18.08 3.06 19.16
C VAL A 91 19.26 2.16 18.76
N ASP A 92 20.46 2.74 18.72
CA ASP A 92 21.73 2.00 18.63
C ASP A 92 21.89 1.06 19.83
N GLU A 93 22.26 -0.19 19.58
CA GLU A 93 22.37 -1.21 20.63
C GLU A 93 23.50 -0.96 21.66
N ALA A 94 24.51 -0.14 21.34
CA ALA A 94 25.60 0.16 22.28
C ALA A 94 25.52 1.56 22.88
N THR A 95 24.97 2.55 22.17
CA THR A 95 24.92 3.94 22.65
C THR A 95 23.55 4.41 23.13
N GLY A 96 22.49 3.64 22.90
CA GLY A 96 21.11 4.05 23.23
C GLY A 96 20.61 5.24 22.40
N SER A 97 21.36 5.68 21.40
CA SER A 97 21.05 6.86 20.58
C SER A 97 20.00 6.56 19.50
N PRO A 98 18.98 7.42 19.30
CA PRO A 98 18.15 7.41 18.09
C PRO A 98 18.94 7.61 16.80
N TYR A 99 20.14 8.17 16.85
CA TYR A 99 21.06 8.27 15.73
C TYR A 99 22.12 7.17 15.86
N ALA A 100 21.88 6.05 15.17
CA ALA A 100 22.77 4.90 15.19
C ALA A 100 24.05 5.13 14.39
N ARG A 101 25.14 4.49 14.83
CA ARG A 101 26.43 4.53 14.15
C ARG A 101 26.32 3.90 12.75
N ARG A 102 27.19 4.32 11.82
CA ARG A 102 27.19 3.79 10.45
C ARG A 102 27.40 2.27 10.47
N GLY A 103 26.49 1.52 9.87
CA GLY A 103 26.51 0.05 9.84
C GLY A 103 25.99 -0.63 11.12
N ALA A 104 25.69 0.10 12.18
CA ALA A 104 25.13 -0.47 13.41
C ALA A 104 23.67 -0.90 13.22
N LYS A 105 23.33 -2.02 13.86
CA LYS A 105 21.94 -2.46 13.99
C LYS A 105 21.22 -1.57 15.00
N LYS A 106 19.93 -1.34 14.76
CA LYS A 106 19.03 -0.73 15.74
C LYS A 106 18.20 -1.80 16.44
N VAL A 107 17.98 -1.60 17.73
CA VAL A 107 17.06 -2.37 18.59
C VAL A 107 15.87 -1.50 19.01
N LEU A 108 14.78 -2.11 19.47
CA LEU A 108 13.68 -1.37 20.09
C LEU A 108 14.17 -0.72 21.39
N VAL A 109 13.63 0.45 21.75
CA VAL A 109 13.91 1.09 23.05
C VAL A 109 13.57 0.14 24.21
N SER A 110 12.48 -0.62 24.11
CA SER A 110 12.10 -1.65 25.11
C SER A 110 13.02 -2.88 25.16
N GLN A 111 13.98 -2.99 24.23
CA GLN A 111 15.02 -4.03 24.22
C GLN A 111 16.41 -3.50 24.63
N PHE A 112 16.55 -2.19 24.83
CA PHE A 112 17.81 -1.57 25.23
C PHE A 112 17.94 -1.56 26.75
N SER A 113 19.00 -2.18 27.28
CA SER A 113 19.24 -2.32 28.73
C SER A 113 19.94 -1.13 29.37
N GLY A 114 20.48 -0.19 28.57
CA GLY A 114 21.11 1.03 29.06
C GLY A 114 20.12 2.18 29.27
N GLN A 115 20.60 3.29 29.83
CA GLN A 115 19.82 4.52 29.93
C GLN A 115 19.72 5.21 28.56
N THR A 116 18.51 5.61 28.17
CA THR A 116 18.27 6.42 26.96
C THR A 116 17.18 7.45 27.19
N ALA A 117 17.29 8.60 26.54
CA ALA A 117 16.23 9.62 26.47
C ALA A 117 15.22 9.35 25.33
N ALA A 118 15.39 8.27 24.57
CA ALA A 118 14.50 7.92 23.47
C ALA A 118 13.14 7.41 24.00
N LYS A 119 12.03 7.94 23.47
CA LYS A 119 10.69 7.42 23.78
C LYS A 119 10.46 6.04 23.14
N GLU A 120 9.87 5.11 23.89
CA GLU A 120 9.52 3.78 23.35
C GLU A 120 8.39 3.85 22.31
N ASN A 121 7.38 4.70 22.54
CA ASN A 121 6.32 5.00 21.60
C ASN A 121 6.58 6.36 20.95
N LEU A 122 6.43 6.45 19.63
CA LEU A 122 6.66 7.68 18.88
C LEU A 122 5.43 8.59 18.94
N GLU A 123 5.70 9.87 19.16
CA GLU A 123 4.74 10.94 18.96
C GLU A 123 5.02 11.58 17.59
N TYR A 124 3.97 11.77 16.80
CA TYR A 124 4.07 12.44 15.51
C TYR A 124 3.57 13.88 15.62
N THR A 125 4.28 14.79 14.96
CA THR A 125 3.74 16.14 14.75
C THR A 125 2.42 16.07 13.96
N LYS A 126 1.48 16.92 14.39
CA LYS A 126 0.16 17.12 13.77
C LYS A 126 0.05 18.44 13.01
N GLN A 127 1.15 19.18 12.86
CA GLN A 127 1.16 20.53 12.28
C GLN A 127 0.80 20.53 10.79
N ALA A 128 1.50 19.73 9.98
CA ALA A 128 1.17 19.57 8.56
C ALA A 128 0.01 18.56 8.34
N HIS A 129 0.02 17.46 9.08
CA HIS A 129 -0.97 16.38 8.99
C HIS A 129 -1.66 16.16 10.35
N PRO A 130 -2.83 16.78 10.61
CA PRO A 130 -3.53 16.66 11.90
C PRO A 130 -3.88 15.24 12.35
N ARG A 131 -3.84 14.29 11.40
CA ARG A 131 -4.27 12.90 11.56
C ARG A 131 -3.08 11.92 11.57
N ALA A 132 -1.84 12.43 11.59
CA ALA A 132 -0.62 11.65 11.64
C ALA A 132 -0.64 10.62 12.78
N GLN A 133 -0.42 9.35 12.46
CA GLN A 133 -0.45 8.23 13.40
C GLN A 133 0.32 7.02 12.88
N ALA A 134 0.71 6.10 13.77
CA ALA A 134 1.25 4.80 13.41
C ALA A 134 0.23 3.98 12.62
N LYS A 135 0.68 2.95 11.87
CA LYS A 135 -0.21 2.06 11.11
C LYS A 135 -1.16 2.81 10.16
N TRP A 136 -0.66 3.84 9.47
CA TRP A 136 -1.47 4.73 8.64
C TRP A 136 -2.21 4.05 7.50
N PHE A 137 -1.75 2.90 7.01
CA PHE A 137 -2.53 2.07 6.06
C PHE A 137 -3.84 1.59 6.68
N ASP A 138 -3.82 1.11 7.93
CA ASP A 138 -5.02 0.63 8.61
C ASP A 138 -5.99 1.80 8.92
N ALA A 139 -5.46 2.98 9.23
CA ALA A 139 -6.25 4.20 9.37
C ALA A 139 -6.89 4.64 8.03
N ALA A 140 -6.14 4.60 6.93
CA ALA A 140 -6.63 4.91 5.60
C ALA A 140 -7.66 3.89 5.11
N LYS A 141 -7.41 2.59 5.31
CA LYS A 141 -8.33 1.49 4.98
C LYS A 141 -9.65 1.61 5.74
N ARG A 142 -9.59 1.93 7.04
CA ARG A 142 -10.77 2.16 7.89
C ARG A 142 -11.66 3.30 7.38
N GLN A 143 -11.09 4.36 6.82
CA GLN A 143 -11.87 5.49 6.30
C GLN A 143 -12.28 5.35 4.82
N TYR A 144 -11.36 4.89 3.97
CA TYR A 144 -11.48 4.99 2.51
C TYR A 144 -11.70 3.64 1.81
N GLY A 145 -11.56 2.51 2.51
CA GLY A 145 -11.65 1.17 1.93
C GLY A 145 -12.95 0.88 1.17
N SER A 146 -14.09 1.36 1.67
CA SER A 146 -15.39 1.28 0.97
C SER A 146 -15.40 2.06 -0.35
N THR A 147 -14.74 3.22 -0.38
CA THR A 147 -14.59 4.03 -1.60
C THR A 147 -13.60 3.40 -2.59
N TRP A 148 -12.52 2.77 -2.11
CA TRP A 148 -11.62 2.00 -2.97
C TRP A 148 -12.38 0.88 -3.68
N ILE A 149 -13.10 0.03 -2.92
CA ILE A 149 -13.90 -1.08 -3.47
C ILE A 149 -14.93 -0.58 -4.49
N ARG A 150 -15.65 0.51 -4.17
CA ARG A 150 -16.66 1.11 -5.08
C ARG A 150 -16.03 1.57 -6.40
N LYS A 151 -14.89 2.26 -6.35
CA LYS A 151 -14.18 2.75 -7.55
C LYS A 151 -13.57 1.60 -8.38
N VAL A 152 -12.99 0.59 -7.72
CA VAL A 152 -12.48 -0.62 -8.38
C VAL A 152 -13.60 -1.39 -9.08
N LYS A 153 -14.76 -1.58 -8.44
CA LYS A 153 -15.93 -2.22 -9.06
C LYS A 153 -16.42 -1.46 -10.30
N ALA A 154 -16.46 -0.12 -10.24
CA ALA A 154 -16.84 0.70 -11.39
C ALA A 154 -15.84 0.60 -12.57
N GLN A 155 -14.53 0.56 -12.29
CA GLN A 155 -13.50 0.39 -13.32
C GLN A 155 -13.55 -1.01 -13.95
N ALA A 156 -13.56 -2.05 -13.12
CA ALA A 156 -13.56 -3.45 -13.57
C ALA A 156 -14.86 -3.85 -14.30
N GLY A 157 -16.01 -3.36 -13.82
CA GLY A 157 -17.34 -3.61 -14.38
C GLY A 157 -17.64 -2.86 -15.68
N GLY A 158 -16.74 -2.00 -16.15
CA GLY A 158 -16.88 -1.30 -17.44
C GLY A 158 -17.75 -0.06 -17.38
N GLY A 159 -17.64 0.76 -16.33
CA GLY A 159 -18.36 2.03 -16.11
C GLY A 159 -18.11 3.16 -17.11
N ARG A 160 -17.69 2.84 -18.34
CA ARG A 160 -17.79 3.71 -19.52
C ARG A 160 -18.89 3.14 -20.42
N HIS A 161 -20.11 3.64 -20.27
CA HIS A 161 -21.07 3.60 -21.38
C HIS A 161 -20.41 4.32 -22.56
N GLY A 162 -20.49 3.73 -23.75
CA GLY A 162 -19.92 4.34 -24.96
C GLY A 162 -20.56 5.69 -25.23
N ARG A 163 -19.74 6.63 -25.71
CA ARG A 163 -20.22 7.71 -26.59
C ARG A 163 -20.35 7.14 -27.99
#